data_AF-A0AAU7UGM7-F1
#
_entry.id   AF-A0AAU7UGM7-F1
#
_cell.length_a   1.000
_cell.length_b   1.000
_cell.length_c   1.000
_cell.angle_alpha   90.00
_cell.angle_beta   90.00
_cell.angle_gamma   90.00
#
_symmetry.space_group_name_H-M   'P 1'
#
loop_
_entity.id
_entity.type
_entity.pdbx_description
1 polymer ?
#
loop_
_entity_poly.entity_id
_entity_poly.type
_entity_poly.pdbx_seq_one_letter_code
_entity_poly.pdbx_strand_id
1 'polypeptide(L)'
;MRDTQIPLDDVTVDRSGRPVRFRYQGRLQVVRQQLDDWRTGGRWWLDEPPRDCYLVETAQVLAELHREDPPSSRWWLARIQD
;
A
#
# COMPACT_ATOMS: atom_id res chain seq x y z
N MET A 1 -0.32 -6.75 -14.45
CA MET A 1 -0.13 -6.65 -12.98
C MET A 1 0.22 -8.01 -12.41
N ARG A 2 1.22 -8.09 -11.53
CA ARG A 2 1.55 -9.31 -10.79
C ARG A 2 0.99 -9.18 -9.37
N ASP A 3 0.28 -10.20 -8.89
CA ASP A 3 -0.12 -10.30 -7.49
C ASP A 3 1.12 -10.61 -6.64
N THR A 4 1.35 -9.81 -5.61
CA THR A 4 2.52 -9.90 -4.75
C THR A 4 2.15 -9.39 -3.36
N GLN A 5 2.71 -9.94 -2.29
CA GLN A 5 2.57 -9.34 -0.96
C GLN A 5 3.97 -9.13 -0.40
N ILE A 6 4.60 -8.03 -0.82
CA ILE A 6 5.92 -7.65 -0.34
C ILE A 6 5.74 -6.66 0.82
N PRO A 7 6.22 -6.98 2.03
CA PRO A 7 6.27 -6.02 3.14
C PRO A 7 7.05 -4.76 2.73
N LEU A 8 6.53 -3.59 3.14
CA LEU A 8 7.22 -2.32 2.96
C LEU A 8 7.73 -1.83 4.32
N ASP A 9 9.06 -1.69 4.43
CA ASP A 9 9.70 -1.31 5.69
C ASP A 9 9.61 0.20 5.98
N ASP A 10 9.44 1.02 4.94
CA ASP A 10 9.39 2.48 5.04
C ASP A 10 8.28 3.02 4.14
N VAL A 11 7.18 3.44 4.76
CA VAL A 11 6.09 4.19 4.16
C VAL A 11 5.88 5.44 4.99
N THR A 12 5.93 6.61 4.37
CA THR A 12 5.51 7.85 5.03
C THR A 12 4.14 8.24 4.53
N VAL A 13 3.33 8.69 5.47
CA VAL A 13 1.95 9.09 5.22
C VAL A 13 1.77 10.58 5.48
N ASP A 14 0.74 11.16 4.87
CA ASP A 14 0.28 12.51 5.17
C ASP A 14 -0.53 12.55 6.49
N ARG A 15 -1.09 13.73 6.81
CA ARG A 15 -1.92 13.94 8.00
C ARG A 15 -3.23 13.13 8.00
N SER A 16 -3.68 12.69 6.83
CA SER A 16 -4.87 11.86 6.66
C SER A 16 -4.53 10.37 6.67
N GLY A 17 -3.25 10.02 6.83
CA GLY A 17 -2.79 8.64 6.84
C GLY A 17 -2.65 8.01 5.45
N ARG A 18 -2.69 8.83 4.38
CA ARG A 18 -2.51 8.40 2.99
C ARG A 18 -1.02 8.33 2.63
N PRO A 19 -0.57 7.36 1.83
CA PRO A 19 0.85 7.19 1.51
C PRO A 19 1.34 8.32 0.60
N VAL A 20 2.45 8.96 0.96
CA VAL A 20 3.11 10.01 0.14
C VAL A 20 4.46 9.58 -0.40
N ARG A 21 5.11 8.60 0.23
CA ARG A 21 6.32 7.94 -0.28
C ARG A 21 6.47 6.54 0.32
N PHE A 22 7.13 5.66 -0.41
CA PHE A 22 7.49 4.32 0.08
C PHE A 22 8.80 3.84 -0.54
N ARG A 23 9.47 2.86 0.07
CA ARG A 23 10.66 2.21 -0.50
C ARG A 23 10.31 0.87 -1.15
N TYR A 24 10.71 0.68 -2.40
CA TYR A 24 10.57 -0.58 -3.12
C TYR A 24 11.88 -0.92 -3.85
N GLN A 25 12.37 -2.16 -3.68
CA GLN A 25 13.66 -2.62 -4.24
C GLN A 25 14.82 -1.66 -3.97
N GLY A 26 14.87 -1.11 -2.74
CA GLY A 26 15.90 -0.13 -2.33
C GLY A 26 15.76 1.27 -2.93
N ARG A 27 14.75 1.52 -3.79
CA ARG A 27 14.48 2.81 -4.41
C ARG A 27 13.34 3.53 -3.69
N LEU A 28 13.51 4.84 -3.48
CA LEU A 28 12.45 5.69 -2.95
C LEU A 28 11.46 6.01 -4.07
N GLN A 29 10.19 5.70 -3.82
CA GLN A 29 9.06 6.01 -4.68
C GLN A 29 8.29 7.18 -4.07
N VAL A 30 8.18 8.29 -4.82
CA VAL A 30 7.40 9.46 -4.40
C VAL A 30 6.05 9.39 -5.08
N VAL A 31 4.97 9.42 -4.30
CA VAL A 31 3.61 9.42 -4.83
C VAL A 31 3.35 10.76 -5.50
N ARG A 32 3.02 10.73 -6.80
CA ARG A 32 2.62 11.91 -7.58
C ARG A 32 1.11 12.12 -7.51
N GLN A 33 0.36 11.02 -7.55
CA GLN A 33 -1.08 11.03 -7.52
C GLN A 33 -1.60 9.81 -6.76
N GLN A 34 -2.58 10.03 -5.89
CA GLN A 34 -3.44 8.97 -5.39
C GLN A 34 -4.63 8.86 -6.34
N LEU A 35 -4.75 7.71 -6.99
CA LEU A 35 -5.79 7.45 -7.98
C LEU A 35 -7.07 6.96 -7.33
N ASP A 36 -6.95 6.15 -6.28
CA ASP A 36 -8.09 5.62 -5.54
C ASP A 36 -7.70 5.23 -4.11
N ASP A 37 -8.70 5.17 -3.23
CA ASP A 37 -8.62 4.57 -1.90
C ASP A 37 -9.91 3.86 -1.52
N TRP A 38 -9.78 2.64 -1.02
CA TRP A 38 -10.91 1.82 -0.58
C TRP A 38 -10.53 1.01 0.64
N ARG A 39 -11.54 0.44 1.29
CA ARG A 39 -11.36 -0.43 2.45
C ARG A 39 -11.81 -1.83 2.10
N THR A 40 -10.98 -2.82 2.41
CA THR A 40 -11.35 -4.23 2.36
C THR A 40 -11.60 -4.74 3.76
N GLY A 41 -12.70 -5.47 3.97
CA GLY A 41 -13.00 -6.11 5.24
C GLY A 41 -12.08 -7.27 5.60
N GLY A 42 -11.22 -7.69 4.66
CA GLY A 42 -10.47 -8.94 4.77
C GLY A 42 -11.37 -10.17 4.61
N ARG A 43 -10.79 -11.36 4.71
CA ARG A 43 -11.51 -12.63 4.80
C ARG A 43 -11.58 -13.02 6.27
N TRP A 44 -12.62 -12.56 6.96
CA TRP A 44 -12.81 -12.82 8.39
C TRP A 44 -12.87 -14.32 8.74
N TRP A 45 -13.29 -15.17 7.81
CA TRP A 45 -13.29 -16.64 7.96
C TRP A 45 -11.90 -17.28 7.80
N LEU A 46 -10.86 -16.50 7.45
CA LEU A 46 -9.46 -16.92 7.35
C LEU A 46 -8.55 -16.09 8.28
N ASP A 47 -9.14 -15.40 9.27
CA ASP A 47 -8.42 -14.50 10.18
C ASP A 47 -7.62 -13.39 9.47
N GLU A 48 -8.02 -13.02 8.25
CA GLU A 48 -7.41 -11.90 7.54
C GLU A 48 -7.99 -10.57 8.04
N PRO A 49 -7.15 -9.66 8.57
CA PRO A 49 -7.62 -8.41 9.12
C PRO A 49 -8.14 -7.48 8.02
N PRO A 50 -9.05 -6.54 8.36
CA PRO A 50 -9.39 -5.44 7.47
C PRO A 50 -8.16 -4.61 7.09
N ARG A 51 -8.21 -3.99 5.91
CA ARG A 51 -7.11 -3.18 5.38
C ARG A 51 -7.64 -1.94 4.67
N ASP A 52 -6.89 -0.85 4.80
CA ASP A 52 -7.00 0.27 3.90
C ASP A 52 -6.15 0.00 2.65
N CYS A 53 -6.69 0.26 1.48
CA CYS A 53 -6.05 0.03 0.21
C CYS A 53 -5.92 1.35 -0.55
N TYR A 54 -4.78 1.54 -1.21
CA TYR A 54 -4.45 2.76 -1.94
C TYR A 54 -3.89 2.39 -3.30
N LEU A 55 -4.45 2.96 -4.37
CA LEU A 55 -3.86 2.92 -5.70
C LEU A 55 -3.12 4.23 -5.94
N VAL A 56 -1.81 4.15 -6.13
CA VAL A 56 -0.95 5.33 -6.26
C VAL A 56 -0.08 5.26 -7.50
N GLU A 57 0.09 6.41 -8.15
CA GLU A 57 1.02 6.60 -9.25
C GLU A 57 2.29 7.29 -8.74
N THR A 58 3.45 6.77 -9.17
CA THR A 58 4.77 7.37 -8.93
C THR A 58 5.38 7.79 -10.27
N ALA A 59 6.63 8.27 -10.26
CA ALA A 59 7.30 8.57 -11.52
C ALA A 59 7.65 7.33 -12.36
N GLN A 60 7.65 6.15 -11.75
CA GLN A 60 8.16 4.92 -12.35
C GLN A 60 7.14 3.79 -12.37
N VAL A 61 6.17 3.78 -11.46
CA VAL A 61 5.26 2.64 -11.29
C VAL A 61 3.87 3.09 -10.87
N LEU A 62 2.89 2.26 -11.22
CA LEU A 62 1.59 2.19 -10.59
C LEU A 62 1.62 1.12 -9.51
N ALA A 63 1.27 1.47 -8.27
CA ALA A 63 1.35 0.59 -7.12
C ALA A 63 0.04 0.52 -6.35
N GLU A 64 -0.36 -0.69 -5.96
CA GLU A 64 -1.43 -0.93 -5.00
C GLU A 64 -0.80 -1.23 -3.64
N LEU A 65 -1.08 -0.38 -2.65
CA LEU A 65 -0.55 -0.47 -1.29
C LEU A 65 -1.67 -0.85 -0.33
N HIS A 66 -1.42 -1.80 0.56
CA HIS A 66 -2.34 -2.13 1.65
C HIS A 66 -1.72 -1.71 2.98
N ARG A 67 -2.53 -1.18 3.88
CA ARG A 67 -2.21 -1.00 5.30
C ARG A 67 -3.19 -1.82 6.12
N GLU A 68 -2.67 -2.75 6.92
CA GLU A 68 -3.49 -3.47 7.90
C GLU A 68 -3.98 -2.54 9.00
N ASP A 69 -5.15 -2.85 9.55
CA ASP A 69 -5.64 -2.20 10.76
C ASP A 69 -4.68 -2.44 11.95
N PRO A 70 -4.80 -1.60 13.01
CA PRO A 70 -4.16 -1.89 14.29
C PRO A 70 -4.51 -3.30 14.82
N PRO A 71 -3.59 -3.96 15.54
CA PRO A 71 -2.33 -3.41 16.04
C PRO A 71 -1.15 -3.52 15.07
N SER A 72 -1.23 -4.33 14.00
CA SER A 72 -0.06 -4.58 13.15
C SER A 72 0.36 -3.33 12.38
N SER A 73 -0.61 -2.56 11.86
CA SER A 73 -0.39 -1.36 11.03
C SER A 73 0.62 -1.58 9.89
N ARG A 74 0.78 -2.82 9.43
CA ARG A 74 1.80 -3.21 8.45
C ARG A 74 1.41 -2.76 7.07
N TRP A 75 2.42 -2.33 6.31
CA TRP A 75 2.28 -1.95 4.92
C TRP A 75 2.78 -3.04 3.97
N TRP A 76 2.07 -3.22 2.86
CA TRP A 76 2.36 -4.22 1.85
C TRP A 76 2.21 -3.60 0.46
N LEU A 77 3.13 -3.94 -0.43
CA LEU A 77 2.92 -3.78 -1.86
C LEU A 77 2.13 -5.00 -2.36
N ALA A 78 0.86 -4.77 -2.70
CA ALA A 78 -0.09 -5.79 -3.15
C ALA A 78 0.03 -6.07 -4.66
N ARG A 79 0.26 -5.01 -5.43
CA ARG A 79 0.46 -5.07 -6.89
C ARG A 79 1.40 -3.96 -7.33
N ILE A 80 2.12 -4.22 -8.41
CA ILE A 80 2.95 -3.23 -9.08
C ILE A 80 2.91 -3.42 -10.60
N GLN A 81 3.00 -2.31 -11.31
CA GLN A 81 3.14 -2.24 -12.76
C GLN A 81 4.07 -1.08 -13.12
N ASP A 82 5.04 -1.35 -13.99
CA ASP A 82 5.98 -0.41 -14.60
C ASP A 82 5.61 -0.06 -16.05
#